data_AF-A0A846CTZ0-F1
#
_entry.id   AF-A0A846CTZ0-F1
#
_cell.length_a   1.000
_cell.length_b   1.000
_cell.length_c   1.000
_cell.angle_alpha   90.00
_cell.angle_beta   90.00
_cell.angle_gamma   90.00
#
_symmetry.space_group_name_H-M   'P 1'
#
loop_
_entity.id
_entity.type
_entity.pdbx_description
1 polymer ?
#
loop_
_entity_poly.entity_id
_entity_poly.type
_entity_poly.pdbx_seq_one_letter_code
_entity_poly.pdbx_strand_id
1 'polypeptide(L)'
;MMMRSYRSILTVILAMVMTFLVSCGSPSATTAPTYTPEKIAQIQTSATRVLELREKMPVLEANIQDENWVDISSFIHGPLGDLGRSSNYLAGQLLPKDQKAAKQAAEVLLKSLVKIDEASVERNSQLALKNYEAALKKFDNFLELIPTS
;
A
#
# COMPACT_ATOMS: atom_id res chain seq x y z
N MET A 1 -46.02 44.64 -24.21
CA MET A 1 -44.74 44.24 -23.57
C MET A 1 -44.90 42.80 -23.04
N MET A 2 -44.87 41.79 -23.91
CA MET A 2 -45.20 40.41 -23.50
C MET A 2 -44.53 39.37 -24.42
N MET A 3 -43.21 39.48 -24.61
CA MET A 3 -42.41 38.50 -25.39
C MET A 3 -41.07 38.16 -24.75
N ARG A 4 -40.63 38.90 -23.72
CA ARG A 4 -39.30 38.74 -23.11
C ARG A 4 -39.25 37.64 -22.04
N SER A 5 -40.37 37.35 -21.38
CA SER A 5 -40.49 36.34 -20.33
C SER A 5 -40.55 34.90 -20.87
N TYR A 6 -41.19 34.66 -22.03
CA TYR A 6 -41.27 33.32 -22.63
C TYR A 6 -39.92 32.79 -23.10
N ARG A 7 -39.06 33.66 -23.66
CA ARG A 7 -37.71 33.27 -24.09
C ARG A 7 -36.85 32.82 -22.91
N SER A 8 -37.03 33.45 -21.74
CA SER A 8 -36.26 33.16 -20.53
C SER A 8 -36.72 31.88 -19.84
N ILE A 9 -38.02 31.59 -19.85
CA ILE A 9 -38.57 30.34 -19.30
C ILE A 9 -38.13 29.14 -20.16
N LEU A 10 -38.12 29.31 -21.49
CA LEU A 10 -37.66 28.28 -22.42
C LEU A 10 -36.18 27.93 -22.21
N THR A 11 -35.30 28.92 -21.98
CA THR A 11 -33.87 28.67 -21.69
C THR A 11 -33.65 27.96 -20.36
N VAL A 12 -34.44 28.28 -19.32
CA VAL A 12 -34.32 27.60 -18.02
C VAL A 12 -34.78 26.15 -18.11
N ILE A 13 -35.88 25.87 -18.81
CA ILE A 13 -36.34 24.50 -19.04
C ILE A 13 -35.32 23.72 -19.87
N LEU A 14 -34.76 24.32 -20.92
CA LEU A 14 -33.76 23.67 -21.77
C LEU A 14 -32.46 23.37 -21.00
N ALA A 15 -32.00 24.29 -20.16
CA ALA A 15 -30.84 24.07 -19.29
C ALA A 15 -31.09 22.95 -18.28
N MET A 16 -32.29 22.88 -17.69
CA MET A 16 -32.67 21.82 -16.76
C MET A 16 -32.69 20.45 -17.47
N VAL A 17 -33.24 20.36 -18.69
CA VAL A 17 -33.24 19.13 -19.49
C VAL A 17 -31.82 18.70 -19.86
N MET A 18 -30.92 19.63 -20.19
CA MET A 18 -29.50 19.31 -20.46
C MET A 18 -28.78 18.76 -19.23
N THR A 19 -29.08 19.25 -18.02
CA THR A 19 -28.49 18.69 -16.79
C THR A 19 -28.97 17.27 -16.48
N PHE A 20 -30.18 16.89 -16.90
CA PHE A 20 -30.68 15.52 -16.78
C PHE A 20 -30.20 14.59 -17.90
N LEU A 21 -29.77 15.11 -19.07
CA LEU A 21 -29.21 14.31 -20.16
C LEU A 21 -27.76 13.85 -19.90
N VAL A 22 -27.04 14.53 -19.01
CA VAL A 22 -25.73 14.08 -18.49
C VAL A 22 -25.92 13.08 -17.33
N SER A 23 -27.14 12.55 -17.14
CA SER A 23 -27.42 11.47 -16.20
C SER A 23 -26.51 10.26 -16.45
N CYS A 24 -25.59 10.09 -15.50
CA CYS A 24 -24.97 8.84 -15.03
C CYS A 24 -25.30 7.61 -15.88
N GLY A 25 -24.65 7.48 -17.03
CA GLY A 25 -24.41 6.16 -17.59
C GLY A 25 -23.55 5.40 -16.60
N SER A 26 -24.17 4.58 -15.75
CA SER A 26 -23.45 3.60 -14.95
C SER A 26 -22.55 2.82 -15.91
N PRO A 27 -21.21 2.82 -15.73
CA PRO A 27 -20.32 2.13 -16.65
C PRO A 27 -20.79 0.67 -16.74
N SER A 28 -21.14 0.25 -17.97
CA SER A 28 -21.53 -1.13 -18.24
C SER A 28 -20.44 -2.05 -17.70
N ALA A 29 -20.85 -3.09 -16.97
CA ALA A 29 -19.98 -3.98 -16.21
C ALA A 29 -18.74 -4.38 -17.03
N THR A 30 -17.65 -3.66 -16.81
CA THR A 30 -16.35 -3.97 -17.39
C THR A 30 -15.96 -5.32 -16.81
N THR A 31 -15.54 -6.25 -17.67
CA THR A 31 -14.89 -7.51 -17.27
C THR A 31 -13.95 -7.27 -16.10
N ALA A 32 -13.95 -8.18 -15.11
CA ALA A 32 -13.13 -8.05 -13.91
C ALA A 32 -11.70 -7.65 -14.32
N PRO A 33 -11.15 -6.57 -13.75
CA PRO A 33 -9.90 -6.01 -14.23
C PRO A 33 -8.81 -7.07 -14.10
N THR A 34 -7.97 -7.19 -15.13
CA THR A 34 -6.78 -8.04 -15.16
C THR A 34 -5.55 -7.15 -15.13
N TYR A 35 -4.40 -7.71 -14.73
CA TYR A 35 -3.15 -6.96 -14.76
C TYR A 35 -2.71 -6.77 -16.21
N THR A 36 -2.61 -5.52 -16.65
CA THR A 36 -1.99 -5.19 -17.94
C THR A 36 -0.49 -5.00 -17.76
N PRO A 37 0.33 -5.15 -18.81
CA PRO A 37 1.77 -4.90 -18.73
C PRO A 37 2.11 -3.51 -18.19
N GLU A 38 1.33 -2.48 -18.57
CA GLU A 38 1.53 -1.10 -18.10
C GLU A 38 1.24 -0.98 -16.60
N LYS A 39 0.19 -1.67 -16.12
CA LYS A 39 -0.15 -1.70 -14.70
C LYS A 39 0.93 -2.41 -13.89
N ILE A 40 1.49 -3.49 -14.42
CA ILE A 40 2.59 -4.23 -13.78
C ILE A 40 3.84 -3.36 -13.72
N ALA A 41 4.20 -2.66 -14.80
CA ALA A 41 5.35 -1.76 -14.80
C ALA A 41 5.24 -0.67 -13.71
N GLN A 42 4.05 -0.10 -13.51
CA GLN A 42 3.80 0.86 -12.43
C GLN A 42 3.95 0.24 -11.03
N ILE A 43 3.41 -0.97 -10.85
CA ILE A 43 3.52 -1.72 -9.59
C ILE A 43 4.99 -2.05 -9.29
N GLN A 44 5.75 -2.52 -10.29
CA GLN A 44 7.17 -2.88 -10.14
C GLN A 44 8.05 -1.66 -9.83
N THR A 45 7.75 -0.51 -10.43
CA THR A 45 8.39 0.77 -10.07
C THR A 45 8.18 1.07 -8.58
N SER A 46 6.97 0.86 -8.08
CA SER A 46 6.64 1.09 -6.66
C SER A 46 7.20 0.00 -5.74
N ALA A 47 7.34 -1.23 -6.24
CA ALA A 47 7.91 -2.36 -5.51
C ALA A 47 9.41 -2.20 -5.25
N THR A 48 10.12 -1.47 -6.12
CA THR A 48 11.56 -1.18 -5.97
C THR A 48 11.89 -0.66 -4.58
N ARG A 49 11.11 0.31 -4.08
CA ARG A 49 11.33 0.88 -2.74
C ARG A 49 11.19 -0.16 -1.63
N VAL A 50 10.23 -1.07 -1.76
CA VAL A 50 10.01 -2.14 -0.78
C VAL A 50 11.13 -3.18 -0.86
N LEU A 51 11.63 -3.50 -2.05
CA LEU A 51 12.76 -4.41 -2.24
C LEU A 51 14.06 -3.84 -1.63
N GLU A 52 14.34 -2.56 -1.81
CA GLU A 52 15.48 -1.90 -1.15
C GLU A 52 15.42 -1.99 0.38
N LEU A 53 14.21 -1.94 0.96
CA LEU A 53 14.02 -2.10 2.40
C LEU A 53 14.21 -3.56 2.83
N ARG A 54 13.81 -4.52 1.99
CA ARG A 54 14.07 -5.96 2.21
C ARG A 54 15.56 -6.27 2.25
N GLU A 55 16.34 -5.65 1.37
CA GLU A 55 17.80 -5.79 1.29
C GLU A 55 18.53 -5.24 2.52
N LYS A 56 17.89 -4.36 3.29
CA LYS A 56 18.43 -3.78 4.53
C LYS A 56 18.22 -4.68 5.76
N MET A 57 17.34 -5.67 5.69
CA MET A 57 17.04 -6.58 6.81
C MET A 57 18.26 -7.32 7.38
N PRO A 58 19.29 -7.73 6.62
CA PRO A 58 20.49 -8.35 7.20
C PRO A 58 21.26 -7.45 8.17
N VAL A 59 21.20 -6.12 8.00
CA VAL A 59 21.82 -5.18 8.95
C VAL A 59 21.10 -5.24 10.30
N LEU A 60 19.78 -5.40 10.29
CA LEU A 60 19.00 -5.58 11.51
C LEU A 60 19.35 -6.89 12.23
N GLU A 61 19.61 -7.96 11.48
CA GLU A 61 20.08 -9.24 12.04
C GLU A 61 21.42 -9.09 12.75
N ALA A 62 22.39 -8.43 12.09
CA ALA A 62 23.71 -8.17 12.67
C ALA A 62 23.58 -7.39 13.99
N ASN A 63 22.77 -6.32 14.01
CA ASN A 63 22.54 -5.54 15.23
C ASN A 63 21.89 -6.38 16.35
N ILE A 64 21.01 -7.33 16.03
CA ILE A 64 20.41 -8.25 17.01
C ILE A 64 21.46 -9.22 17.57
N GLN A 65 22.31 -9.78 16.70
CA GLN A 65 23.37 -10.71 17.10
C GLN A 65 24.44 -10.03 17.96
N ASP A 66 24.74 -8.77 17.68
CA ASP A 66 25.68 -7.94 18.46
C ASP A 66 25.05 -7.33 19.72
N GLU A 67 23.78 -7.62 20.01
CA GLU A 67 23.01 -7.05 21.14
C GLU A 67 23.03 -5.52 21.17
N ASN A 68 23.08 -4.90 19.99
CA ASN A 68 23.18 -3.46 19.83
C ASN A 68 21.79 -2.81 19.87
N TRP A 69 21.18 -2.80 21.06
CA TRP A 69 19.79 -2.39 21.29
C TRP A 69 19.44 -1.01 20.74
N VAL A 70 20.36 -0.04 20.89
CA VAL A 70 20.15 1.34 20.40
C VAL A 70 20.09 1.36 18.88
N ASP A 71 20.97 0.60 18.22
CA ASP A 71 20.99 0.54 16.76
C ASP A 71 19.84 -0.29 16.20
N ILE A 72 19.35 -1.31 16.91
CA ILE A 72 18.13 -2.04 16.52
C ILE A 72 16.93 -1.07 16.42
N SER A 73 16.66 -0.32 17.48
CA SER A 73 15.53 0.62 17.51
C SER A 73 15.72 1.76 16.50
N SER A 74 16.91 2.36 16.45
CA SER A 74 17.24 3.41 15.49
C SER A 74 17.12 2.94 14.04
N PHE A 75 17.48 1.69 13.76
CA PHE A 75 17.37 1.11 12.43
C PHE A 75 15.91 0.90 12.00
N ILE A 76 15.07 0.41 12.92
CA ILE A 76 13.63 0.20 12.69
C ILE A 76 12.91 1.52 12.40
N HIS A 77 13.18 2.56 13.20
CA HIS A 77 12.51 3.86 13.05
C HIS A 77 13.15 4.77 11.99
N GLY A 78 14.38 4.51 11.57
CA GLY A 78 15.10 5.26 10.55
C GLY A 78 15.10 4.54 9.19
N PRO A 79 16.16 3.79 8.84
CA PRO A 79 16.28 3.02 7.60
C PRO A 79 15.04 2.20 7.19
N LEU A 80 14.36 1.55 8.14
CA LEU A 80 13.15 0.76 7.88
C LEU A 80 11.84 1.50 8.20
N GLY A 81 11.89 2.74 8.69
CA GLY A 81 10.71 3.47 9.17
C GLY A 81 9.66 3.74 8.08
N ASP A 82 10.10 3.75 6.81
CA ASP A 82 9.22 3.93 5.66
C ASP A 82 8.52 2.63 5.20
N LEU A 83 8.87 1.46 5.76
CA LEU A 83 8.34 0.16 5.31
C LEU A 83 6.82 0.09 5.38
N GLY A 84 6.22 0.57 6.47
CA GLY A 84 4.76 0.57 6.63
C GLY A 84 4.05 1.41 5.57
N ARG A 85 4.60 2.60 5.26
CA ARG A 85 4.03 3.48 4.23
C ARG A 85 4.21 2.88 2.84
N SER A 86 5.43 2.45 2.51
CA SER A 86 5.77 1.94 1.19
C SER A 86 5.05 0.63 0.86
N SER A 87 4.94 -0.31 1.82
CA SER A 87 4.17 -1.55 1.63
C SER A 87 2.67 -1.29 1.48
N ASN A 88 2.08 -0.39 2.28
CA ASN A 88 0.66 -0.05 2.17
C ASN A 88 0.34 0.71 0.87
N TYR A 89 1.24 1.58 0.42
CA TYR A 89 1.13 2.25 -0.87
C TYR A 89 1.14 1.24 -2.03
N LEU A 90 2.11 0.32 -2.04
CA LEU A 90 2.19 -0.76 -3.03
C LEU A 90 0.94 -1.63 -3.03
N ALA A 91 0.46 -2.04 -1.86
CA ALA A 91 -0.78 -2.81 -1.73
C ALA A 91 -2.00 -2.07 -2.30
N GLY A 92 -2.04 -0.74 -2.18
CA GLY A 92 -3.09 0.11 -2.73
C GLY A 92 -3.08 0.22 -4.26
N GLN A 93 -1.96 -0.10 -4.91
CA GLN A 93 -1.86 -0.09 -6.36
C GLN A 93 -2.38 -1.36 -7.03
N LEU A 94 -2.52 -2.45 -6.26
CA LEU A 94 -3.03 -3.72 -6.78
C LEU A 94 -4.48 -3.61 -7.24
N LEU A 95 -4.93 -4.60 -8.00
CA LEU A 95 -6.33 -4.71 -8.39
C LEU A 95 -7.24 -4.85 -7.16
N PRO A 96 -8.48 -4.33 -7.19
CA PRO A 96 -9.38 -4.32 -6.04
C PRO A 96 -9.54 -5.67 -5.33
N LYS A 97 -9.51 -6.78 -6.10
CA LYS A 97 -9.59 -8.15 -5.59
C LYS A 97 -8.39 -8.55 -4.72
N ASP A 98 -7.20 -8.01 -4.98
CA ASP A 98 -5.94 -8.39 -4.32
C ASP A 98 -5.55 -7.41 -3.20
N GLN A 99 -6.07 -6.17 -3.25
CA GLN A 99 -5.74 -5.11 -2.28
C GLN A 99 -5.97 -5.54 -0.83
N LYS A 100 -7.07 -6.25 -0.54
CA LYS A 100 -7.41 -6.63 0.84
C LYS A 100 -6.33 -7.53 1.43
N ALA A 101 -5.93 -8.57 0.70
CA ALA A 101 -4.90 -9.50 1.14
C ALA A 101 -3.54 -8.81 1.29
N ALA A 102 -3.16 -7.98 0.31
CA ALA A 102 -1.89 -7.26 0.36
C ALA A 102 -1.82 -6.23 1.49
N LYS A 103 -2.89 -5.48 1.76
CA LYS A 103 -2.94 -4.53 2.89
C LYS A 103 -2.85 -5.25 4.24
N GLN A 104 -3.52 -6.40 4.38
CA GLN A 104 -3.39 -7.22 5.58
C GLN A 104 -1.97 -7.76 5.77
N ALA A 105 -1.33 -8.20 4.69
CA ALA A 105 0.06 -8.66 4.72
C ALA A 105 1.03 -7.51 5.08
N ALA A 106 0.83 -6.31 4.51
CA ALA A 106 1.61 -5.11 4.86
C ALA A 106 1.45 -4.72 6.34
N GLU A 107 0.24 -4.78 6.88
CA GLU A 107 -0.01 -4.51 8.30
C GLU A 107 0.67 -5.54 9.21
N VAL A 108 0.62 -6.83 8.86
CA VAL A 108 1.30 -7.90 9.59
C VAL A 108 2.83 -7.73 9.52
N LEU A 109 3.36 -7.32 8.38
CA LEU A 109 4.78 -7.00 8.22
C LEU A 109 5.20 -5.86 9.16
N LEU A 110 4.46 -4.75 9.18
CA LEU A 110 4.73 -3.63 10.09
C LEU A 110 4.70 -4.05 11.56
N LYS A 111 3.67 -4.81 11.96
CA LYS A 111 3.56 -5.35 13.33
C LYS A 111 4.73 -6.27 13.69
N SER A 112 5.33 -6.94 12.71
CA SER A 112 6.50 -7.79 12.94
C SER A 112 7.74 -6.97 13.26
N LEU A 113 7.93 -5.79 12.65
CA LEU A 113 9.01 -4.87 13.04
C LEU A 113 8.81 -4.32 14.46
N VAL A 114 7.57 -3.98 14.83
CA VAL A 114 7.25 -3.53 16.20
C VAL A 114 7.64 -4.59 17.23
N LYS A 115 7.39 -5.87 16.96
CA LYS A 115 7.79 -6.97 17.87
C LYS A 115 9.30 -7.14 18.01
N ILE A 116 10.07 -6.81 16.98
CA ILE A 116 11.54 -6.79 17.07
C ILE A 116 11.97 -5.63 17.97
N ASP A 117 11.39 -4.45 17.77
CA ASP A 117 11.68 -3.26 18.59
C ASP A 117 11.31 -3.49 20.07
N GLU A 118 10.13 -4.04 20.35
CA GLU A 118 9.69 -4.42 21.70
C GLU A 118 10.67 -5.40 22.37
N ALA A 119 11.08 -6.45 21.66
CA ALA A 119 12.07 -7.41 22.17
C ALA A 119 13.44 -6.76 22.40
N SER A 120 13.80 -5.74 21.61
CA SER A 120 15.04 -4.98 21.78
C SER A 120 15.00 -4.09 23.02
N VAL A 121 13.84 -3.49 23.33
CA VAL A 121 13.60 -2.73 24.57
C VAL A 121 13.74 -3.62 25.80
N GLU A 122 13.24 -4.86 25.70
CA GLU A 122 13.39 -5.90 26.74
C GLU A 122 14.80 -6.51 26.79
N ARG A 123 15.69 -6.16 25.85
CA ARG A 123 17.04 -6.73 25.69
C ARG A 123 17.04 -8.26 25.58
N ASN A 124 16.06 -8.79 24.87
CA ASN A 124 15.88 -10.22 24.71
C ASN A 124 16.31 -10.67 23.31
N SER A 125 17.60 -11.00 23.16
CA SER A 125 18.22 -11.35 21.86
C SER A 125 17.54 -12.56 21.21
N GLN A 126 17.17 -13.56 22.00
CA GLN A 126 16.48 -14.76 21.49
C GLN A 126 15.09 -14.44 20.95
N LEU A 127 14.33 -13.60 21.66
CA LEU A 127 13.01 -13.16 21.21
C LEU A 127 13.12 -12.23 19.99
N ALA A 128 14.09 -11.31 19.99
CA ALA A 128 14.34 -10.41 18.86
C ALA A 128 14.70 -11.19 17.59
N LEU A 129 15.59 -12.18 17.68
CA LEU A 129 15.99 -13.03 16.55
C LEU A 129 14.82 -13.87 16.03
N LYS A 130 14.03 -14.47 16.94
CA LYS A 130 12.80 -15.18 16.57
C LYS A 130 11.80 -14.28 15.84
N ASN A 131 11.61 -13.05 16.34
CA ASN A 131 10.72 -12.07 15.73
C ASN A 131 11.28 -11.59 14.37
N TYR A 132 12.59 -11.48 14.23
CA TYR A 132 13.27 -11.17 12.97
C TYR A 132 13.03 -12.24 11.91
N GLU A 133 13.26 -13.51 12.22
CA GLU A 133 13.01 -14.62 11.28
C GLU A 133 11.53 -14.68 10.85
N ALA A 134 10.62 -14.42 11.80
CA ALA A 134 9.20 -14.31 11.49
C ALA A 134 8.91 -13.12 10.57
N ALA A 135 9.51 -11.95 10.82
CA ALA A 135 9.37 -10.76 10.00
C ALA A 135 9.87 -10.99 8.58
N LEU A 136 11.01 -11.67 8.39
CA LEU A 136 11.51 -12.05 7.05
C LEU A 136 10.47 -12.87 6.28
N LYS A 137 9.91 -13.91 6.90
CA LYS A 137 8.85 -14.72 6.27
C LYS A 137 7.62 -13.89 5.92
N LYS A 138 7.20 -12.97 6.80
CA LYS A 138 6.07 -12.08 6.51
C LYS A 138 6.37 -11.09 5.38
N PHE A 139 7.62 -10.65 5.27
CA PHE A 139 8.08 -9.79 4.20
C PHE A 139 8.01 -10.55 2.87
N ASP A 140 8.60 -11.74 2.81
CA ASP A 140 8.64 -12.55 1.59
C ASP A 140 7.22 -12.91 1.14
N ASN A 141 6.34 -13.31 2.08
CA ASN A 141 4.92 -13.54 1.79
C ASN A 141 4.20 -12.29 1.26
N PHE A 142 4.57 -11.08 1.70
CA PHE A 142 4.00 -9.85 1.15
C PHE A 142 4.48 -9.63 -0.29
N LEU A 143 5.75 -9.88 -0.58
CA LEU A 143 6.33 -9.75 -1.91
C LEU A 143 5.74 -10.76 -2.90
N GLU A 144 5.41 -11.97 -2.46
CA GLU A 144 4.73 -12.99 -3.27
C GLU A 144 3.33 -12.56 -3.77
N LEU A 145 2.69 -11.57 -3.10
CA LEU A 145 1.41 -11.02 -3.53
C LEU A 145 1.57 -9.98 -4.66
N ILE A 146 2.80 -9.58 -4.99
CA ILE A 146 3.07 -8.56 -5.98
C ILE A 146 3.16 -9.20 -7.37
N PRO A 147 2.31 -8.80 -8.33
CA PRO A 147 2.27 -9.40 -9.66
C PRO A 147 3.55 -9.09 -10.45
N THR A 148 4.11 -10.11 -11.10
CA THR A 148 5.34 -10.03 -11.90
C THR A 148 5.10 -10.11 -13.41
N SER A 149 3.92 -10.55 -13.85
CA SER A 149 3.57 -10.82 -15.26
C SER A 149 2.08 -10.74 -15.51
#